data_AF-A0A9Q3BG93-F1
#
_entry.id   AF-A0A9Q3BG93-F1
#
_cell.length_a   1.000
_cell.length_b   1.000
_cell.length_c   1.000
_cell.angle_alpha   90.00
_cell.angle_beta   90.00
_cell.angle_gamma   90.00
#
_symmetry.space_group_name_H-M   'P 1'
#
loop_
_entity.id
_entity.type
_entity.pdbx_description
1 polymer ?
#
loop_
_entity_poly.entity_id
_entity_poly.type
_entity_poly.pdbx_seq_one_letter_code
_entity_poly.pdbx_strand_id
1 'polypeptide(L)'
;MTHSQIEIGCDRSATPNPNKKSSKTVTSRKLDCPFRIYSRKYAKKTTWTLKVKNPEHSHDATENIMTHSAFRKLNEQETSQIAQISE
;
A
#
# COMPACT_ATOMS: atom_id res chain seq x y z
N MET A 1 -6.47 20.68 -20.46
CA MET A 1 -5.56 19.51 -20.40
C MET A 1 -5.99 18.69 -19.20
N THR A 2 -6.51 17.49 -19.40
CA THR A 2 -6.89 16.57 -18.32
C THR A 2 -5.67 15.77 -17.86
N HIS A 3 -5.45 15.68 -16.55
CA HIS A 3 -4.37 14.87 -15.98
C HIS A 3 -5.03 13.85 -15.06
N SER A 4 -4.71 12.57 -15.23
CA SER A 4 -5.14 11.55 -14.28
C SER A 4 -4.21 11.60 -13.07
N GLN A 5 -4.77 11.69 -11.87
CA GLN A 5 -4.02 11.68 -10.62
C GLN A 5 -4.50 10.53 -9.74
N ILE A 6 -3.55 9.81 -9.16
CA ILE A 6 -3.80 8.71 -8.22
C ILE A 6 -2.93 8.99 -6.98
N GLU A 7 -3.49 8.75 -5.80
CA GLU A 7 -2.75 8.71 -4.55
C GLU A 7 -2.74 7.26 -4.05
N ILE A 8 -1.56 6.75 -3.73
CA ILE A 8 -1.35 5.40 -3.21
C ILE A 8 -0.81 5.56 -1.78
N GLY A 9 -1.50 4.98 -0.80
CA GLY A 9 -1.08 4.97 0.60
C GLY A 9 -0.60 3.60 1.05
N CYS A 10 0.11 3.57 2.18
CA CYS A 10 0.42 2.32 2.90
C CYS A 10 -0.88 1.56 3.26
N ASP A 11 -0.85 0.23 3.38
CA ASP A 11 -2.01 -0.57 3.83
C ASP A 11 -2.50 -0.15 5.22
N ARG A 12 -1.61 0.38 6.06
CA ARG A 12 -1.90 0.92 7.39
C ARG A 12 -2.24 2.42 7.41
N SER A 13 -2.42 3.05 6.24
CA SER A 13 -2.70 4.50 6.09
C SER A 13 -4.08 4.94 6.55
N ALA A 14 -5.04 4.01 6.68
CA ALA A 14 -6.38 4.36 7.10
C ALA A 14 -6.42 4.68 8.60
N THR A 15 -7.34 5.56 8.99
CA THR A 15 -7.60 5.88 10.39
C THR A 15 -8.37 4.75 11.06
N PRO A 16 -7.97 4.31 12.27
CA PRO A 16 -8.76 3.38 13.05
C PRO A 16 -10.09 4.03 13.44
N ASN A 17 -11.19 3.28 13.29
CA ASN A 17 -12.51 3.76 13.71
C ASN A 17 -12.64 3.53 15.23
N PRO A 18 -12.72 4.59 16.06
CA PRO A 18 -12.78 4.46 17.51
C PRO A 18 -14.06 3.74 18.00
N ASN A 19 -15.12 3.73 17.19
CA ASN A 19 -16.40 3.09 17.51
C ASN A 19 -16.43 1.60 17.16
N LYS A 20 -15.41 1.08 16.44
CA LYS A 20 -15.28 -0.35 16.14
C LYS A 20 -14.21 -0.98 17.04
N LYS A 21 -14.64 -1.53 18.17
CA LYS A 21 -13.79 -2.40 19.00
C LYS A 21 -13.57 -3.72 18.26
N SER A 22 -12.43 -3.84 17.57
CA SER A 22 -12.00 -5.12 17.00
C SER A 22 -11.50 -6.03 18.11
N SER A 23 -12.15 -7.16 18.35
CA SER A 23 -11.66 -8.19 19.28
C SER A 23 -10.51 -9.04 18.71
N LYS A 24 -10.17 -8.86 17.42
CA LYS A 24 -9.12 -9.63 16.75
C LYS A 24 -7.78 -8.90 16.80
N THR A 25 -6.77 -9.58 17.32
CA THR A 25 -5.33 -9.29 17.14
C THR A 25 -4.94 -9.61 15.70
N VAL A 26 -5.34 -8.75 14.75
CA VAL A 26 -4.90 -8.87 13.36
C VAL A 26 -3.57 -8.16 13.19
N THR A 27 -2.64 -8.79 12.48
CA THR A 27 -1.27 -8.32 12.20
C THR A 27 -1.20 -7.00 11.42
N SER A 28 -2.24 -6.64 10.66
CA SER A 28 -2.37 -5.31 10.05
C SER A 28 -3.48 -4.53 10.75
N ARG A 29 -3.09 -3.64 11.67
CA ARG A 29 -3.96 -2.61 12.24
C ARG A 29 -3.80 -1.32 11.44
N LYS A 30 -4.90 -0.59 11.31
CA LYS A 30 -4.94 0.78 10.80
C LYS A 30 -4.22 1.71 11.78
N LEU A 31 -3.19 2.41 11.33
CA LEU A 31 -2.31 3.24 12.18
C LEU A 31 -2.18 4.68 11.70
N ASP A 32 -2.97 5.10 10.72
CA ASP A 32 -2.86 6.43 10.10
C ASP A 32 -1.42 6.72 9.61
N CYS A 33 -0.79 5.71 8.99
CA CYS A 33 0.57 5.84 8.48
C CYS A 33 0.66 7.00 7.47
N PRO A 34 1.62 7.94 7.59
CA PRO A 34 1.67 9.15 6.76
C PRO A 34 2.25 8.92 5.35
N PHE A 35 2.79 7.72 5.09
CA PHE A 35 3.40 7.36 3.82
C PHE A 35 2.42 7.50 2.64
N ARG A 36 2.80 8.27 1.61
CA ARG A 36 2.00 8.48 0.39
C ARG A 36 2.85 8.49 -0.87
N ILE A 37 2.28 8.02 -1.96
CA ILE A 37 2.83 8.16 -3.31
C ILE A 37 1.79 8.89 -4.17
N TYR A 38 2.21 9.96 -4.82
CA TYR A 38 1.41 10.71 -5.77
C TYR A 38 1.82 10.34 -7.18
N SER A 39 0.87 9.83 -7.94
CA SER A 39 1.04 9.41 -9.33
C SER A 39 0.28 10.36 -10.24
N ARG A 40 0.94 10.87 -11.28
CA ARG A 40 0.32 11.71 -12.31
C ARG A 40 0.60 11.18 -13.69
N LYS A 41 -0.44 11.11 -14.53
CA LYS A 41 -0.35 10.88 -15.97
C LYS A 41 -0.77 12.14 -16.71
N TYR A 42 0.15 12.66 -17.52
CA TYR A 42 -0.12 13.77 -18.42
C TYR A 42 -0.86 13.24 -19.65
N ALA A 43 -1.95 13.87 -20.10
CA ALA A 43 -2.74 13.38 -21.24
C ALA A 43 -1.92 13.07 -22.51
N LYS A 44 -0.84 13.83 -22.74
CA LYS A 44 0.05 13.67 -23.90
C LYS A 44 1.19 12.65 -23.70
N LYS A 45 1.32 12.08 -22.50
CA LYS A 45 2.36 11.09 -22.17
C LYS A 45 1.72 9.73 -21.90
N THR A 46 2.35 8.68 -22.41
CA THR A 46 1.97 7.30 -22.12
C THR A 46 2.45 6.83 -20.75
N THR A 47 3.39 7.56 -20.14
CA THR A 47 4.03 7.20 -18.87
C THR A 47 3.38 7.85 -17.65
N TRP A 48 3.47 7.15 -16.51
CA TRP A 48 3.13 7.68 -15.19
C TRP A 48 4.38 8.23 -14.51
N THR A 49 4.25 9.36 -13.84
CA THR A 49 5.27 9.86 -12.91
C THR A 49 4.80 9.62 -11.48
N LEU A 50 5.56 8.84 -10.73
CA LEU A 50 5.32 8.57 -9.31
C LEU A 50 6.27 9.45 -8.49
N LYS A 51 5.73 10.11 -7.46
CA LYS A 51 6.51 10.88 -6.48
C LYS A 51 6.14 10.43 -5.08
N VAL A 52 7.12 9.99 -4.30
CA VAL A 52 6.94 9.71 -2.87
C VAL A 52 6.76 11.05 -2.14
N LYS A 53 5.70 11.15 -1.35
CA LYS A 53 5.48 12.25 -0.39
C LYS A 53 5.39 11.63 1.00
N ASN A 54 6.11 12.21 1.95
CA ASN A 54 6.26 11.67 3.31
C ASN A 54 6.83 10.24 3.23
N PRO A 55 8.14 10.10 2.96
CA PRO A 55 8.74 8.77 2.78
C PRO A 55 8.76 7.93 4.06
N GLU A 56 8.46 8.51 5.21
CA GLU A 56 8.51 7.83 6.50
C GLU A 56 7.25 6.99 6.79
N HIS A 57 7.48 5.81 7.34
CA HIS A 57 6.45 4.98 7.95
C HIS A 57 6.45 5.18 9.45
N SER A 58 5.27 5.22 10.06
CA SER A 58 5.11 5.26 11.53
C SER A 58 5.16 3.88 12.19
N HIS A 59 5.59 2.86 11.45
CA HIS A 59 5.64 1.47 11.88
C HIS A 59 6.69 0.71 11.08
N ASP A 60 7.15 -0.42 11.63
CA ASP A 60 8.06 -1.31 10.93
C ASP A 60 7.39 -1.99 9.73
N ALA A 61 8.21 -2.38 8.77
CA ALA A 61 7.78 -3.21 7.66
C ALA A 61 7.22 -4.54 8.19
N THR A 62 6.21 -5.09 7.49
CA THR A 62 5.71 -6.42 7.86
C THR A 62 6.72 -7.46 7.42
N GLU A 63 7.22 -8.28 8.35
CA GLU A 63 8.22 -9.33 8.08
C GLU A 63 7.75 -10.36 7.04
N ASN A 64 6.44 -10.63 7.00
CA ASN A 64 5.85 -11.57 6.05
C ASN A 64 4.62 -10.95 5.35
N ILE A 65 4.83 -10.45 4.13
CA ILE A 65 3.79 -9.84 3.29
C ILE A 65 2.66 -10.82 2.93
N MET A 66 2.92 -12.14 2.92
CA MET A 66 1.92 -13.17 2.64
C MET A 66 0.84 -13.26 3.71
N THR A 67 1.09 -12.68 4.90
CA THR A 67 0.08 -12.60 5.96
C THR A 67 -1.08 -11.68 5.60
N HIS A 68 -0.87 -10.71 4.69
CA HIS A 68 -1.88 -9.77 4.26
C HIS A 68 -2.85 -10.41 3.25
N SER A 69 -4.15 -10.17 3.43
CA SER A 69 -5.22 -10.87 2.71
C SER A 69 -5.20 -10.67 1.19
N ALA A 70 -4.58 -9.59 0.70
CA ALA A 70 -4.39 -9.38 -0.74
C ALA A 70 -3.44 -10.42 -1.35
N PHE A 71 -2.40 -10.83 -0.62
CA PHE A 71 -1.41 -11.80 -1.11
C PHE A 71 -1.88 -13.25 -1.00
N ARG A 72 -2.89 -13.52 -0.15
CA ARG A 72 -3.53 -14.85 -0.06
C ARG A 72 -4.36 -15.23 -1.29
N LYS A 73 -4.67 -14.26 -2.17
CA LYS A 73 -5.45 -14.48 -3.39
C LYS A 73 -4.58 -14.72 -4.62
N LEU A 74 -3.27 -14.63 -4.47
CA LEU A 74 -2.34 -14.77 -5.57
C LEU A 74 -2.22 -16.24 -5.98
N ASN A 75 -2.11 -16.48 -7.27
CA ASN A 75 -1.76 -17.79 -7.80
C ASN A 75 -0.25 -18.06 -7.63
N GLU A 76 0.20 -19.29 -7.93
CA GLU A 76 1.60 -19.70 -7.74
C GLU A 76 2.58 -18.85 -8.55
N GLN A 77 2.20 -18.43 -9.76
CA GLN A 77 3.01 -17.60 -10.63
C GLN A 77 3.16 -16.18 -10.06
N GLU A 78 2.07 -15.57 -9.63
CA GLU A 78 2.07 -14.24 -9.00
C GLU A 78 2.86 -14.25 -7.68
N THR A 79 2.73 -15.33 -6.90
CA THR A 79 3.47 -15.53 -5.65
C THR A 79 4.98 -15.58 -5.90
N SER A 80 5.40 -16.31 -6.94
CA SER A 80 6.80 -16.42 -7.33
C SER A 80 7.39 -15.08 -7.77
N GLN A 81 6.64 -14.28 -8.54
CA GLN A 81 7.08 -12.94 -8.95
C GLN A 81 7.24 -11.99 -7.76
N ILE A 82 6.35 -12.07 -6.77
CA ILE A 82 6.43 -11.22 -5.58
C ILE A 82 7.59 -11.61 -4.67
N ALA A 83 7.88 -12.91 -4.54
CA ALA A 83 9.06 -13.38 -3.80
C ALA A 83 10.35 -12.77 -4.37
N GLN A 84 10.49 -12.69 -5.70
CA GLN A 84 11.65 -12.09 -6.37
C GLN A 84 11.80 -10.58 -6.18
N ILE A 85 10.73 -9.86 -5.80
CA ILE A 85 10.76 -8.41 -5.54
C ILE A 85 11.09 -8.12 -4.06
N SER A 86 11.03 -9.15 -3.21
CA SER A 86 11.19 -9.04 -1.75
C SER A 86 12.64 -9.27 -1.27
N GLU A 87 13.55 -9.63 -2.18
CA GLU A 87 15.02 -9.75 -1.99
C GLU A 87 15.76 -8.49 -2.47
#